data_AF-E9DIX3-F1
#
_entry.id   AF-E9DIX3-F1
#
_cell.length_a   1.000
_cell.length_b   1.000
_cell.length_c   1.000
_cell.angle_alpha   90.00
_cell.angle_beta   90.00
_cell.angle_gamma   90.00
#
_symmetry.space_group_name_H-M   'P 1'
#
loop_
_entity.id
_entity.type
_entity.pdbx_description
1 polymer ?
#
loop_
_entity_poly.entity_id
_entity_poly.type
_entity_poly.pdbx_seq_one_letter_code
_entity_poly.pdbx_strand_id
1 'polypeptide(L)'
;MSHDSVIHPRLRAKATDLIYDFFVFWVIELVVTELQRSKIDKLSILGFVHGLVTIQAQYRVRSFDNTRSETIQFHTPLTLIVGYNGSGKTVCGVNRDNTIIECLKYATTGELPPNSKGGAFIHDPKLCHEKEVLAQVKLAFKSTSGARMVVTRSLQLTVKKTTRQQKTLEGQLLMTKEGERTSISSRVAELDQIMPQYLGVSRAILDNVIFCHQDESLWPLSEPSVLKKKFDEIFEAQKYTKAIDNIKALRKKQNEELAKYKIMEQYAKEDKDKADRAEKRSIQLQEEIEALRAESHELSKEMKKAADLADKAWKESESYAE
;
A
#
# COMPACT_ATOMS: atom_id res chain seq x y z
N MET A 1 24.65 61.33 15.80
CA MET A 1 25.08 60.77 14.50
C MET A 1 24.85 59.27 14.56
N SER A 2 23.65 58.83 14.18
CA SER A 2 23.25 57.42 14.14
C SER A 2 23.61 56.84 12.77
N HIS A 3 24.48 55.84 12.76
CA HIS A 3 24.85 55.07 11.58
C HIS A 3 23.79 54.00 11.31
N ASP A 4 22.87 54.26 10.38
CA ASP A 4 22.06 53.22 9.75
C ASP A 4 22.69 52.85 8.39
N SER A 5 23.42 51.74 8.37
CA SER A 5 23.91 51.10 7.15
C SER A 5 22.75 50.39 6.44
N VAL A 6 22.23 51.03 5.40
CA VAL A 6 21.21 50.48 4.50
C VAL A 6 21.79 49.27 3.75
N ILE A 7 21.44 48.05 4.19
CA ILE A 7 21.72 46.83 3.44
C ILE A 7 20.78 46.79 2.22
N HIS A 8 21.37 46.86 1.02
CA HIS A 8 20.67 46.90 -0.25
C HIS A 8 19.81 45.63 -0.49
N PRO A 9 18.51 45.74 -0.86
CA PRO A 9 17.60 44.59 -1.03
C PRO A 9 18.07 43.49 -2.01
N ARG A 10 19.01 43.81 -2.92
CA ARG A 10 19.57 42.87 -3.90
C ARG A 10 20.58 41.87 -3.32
N LEU A 11 21.22 42.19 -2.19
CA LEU A 11 22.15 41.29 -1.50
C LEU A 11 21.42 40.25 -0.64
N ARG A 12 20.24 40.60 -0.11
CA ARG A 12 19.39 39.67 0.67
C ARG A 12 18.80 38.54 -0.20
N ALA A 13 18.43 38.86 -1.44
CA ALA A 13 17.90 37.88 -2.41
C ALA A 13 18.96 36.86 -2.87
N LYS A 14 20.20 37.29 -3.11
CA LYS A 14 21.30 36.37 -3.50
C LYS A 14 21.73 35.45 -2.36
N ALA A 15 21.67 35.92 -1.11
CA ALA A 15 21.98 35.09 0.05
C ALA A 15 20.90 34.05 0.33
N THR A 16 19.62 34.39 0.10
CA THR A 16 18.54 33.40 0.18
C THR A 16 18.66 32.35 -0.91
N ASP A 17 18.95 32.73 -2.16
CA ASP A 17 19.11 31.77 -3.27
C ASP A 17 20.28 30.79 -3.05
N LEU A 18 21.41 31.26 -2.52
CA LEU A 18 22.55 30.40 -2.19
C LEU A 18 22.27 29.46 -1.00
N ILE A 19 21.51 29.92 0.01
CA ILE A 19 21.07 29.06 1.12
C ILE A 19 20.02 28.06 0.64
N TYR A 20 19.15 28.43 -0.30
CA TYR A 20 18.19 27.51 -0.92
C TYR A 20 18.88 26.43 -1.74
N ASP A 21 19.85 26.78 -2.58
CA ASP A 21 20.63 25.79 -3.33
C ASP A 21 21.43 24.88 -2.38
N PHE A 22 22.05 25.42 -1.33
CA PHE A 22 22.79 24.61 -0.36
C PHE A 22 21.86 23.71 0.48
N PHE A 23 20.69 24.20 0.86
CA PHE A 23 19.74 23.45 1.69
C PHE A 23 18.95 22.42 0.88
N VAL A 24 18.56 22.73 -0.36
CA VAL A 24 17.94 21.75 -1.27
C VAL A 24 18.97 20.71 -1.68
N PHE A 25 20.22 21.10 -1.97
CA PHE A 25 21.29 20.13 -2.21
C PHE A 25 21.56 19.29 -0.97
N TRP A 26 21.60 19.88 0.22
CA TRP A 26 21.80 19.13 1.47
C TRP A 26 20.59 18.26 1.84
N VAL A 27 19.35 18.68 1.59
CA VAL A 27 18.14 17.86 1.81
C VAL A 27 18.07 16.75 0.77
N ILE A 28 18.43 17.00 -0.49
CA ILE A 28 18.53 15.95 -1.51
C ILE A 28 19.67 15.01 -1.15
N GLU A 29 20.83 15.51 -0.72
CA GLU A 29 21.98 14.69 -0.32
C GLU A 29 21.67 13.93 0.97
N LEU A 30 20.99 14.53 1.94
CA LEU A 30 20.50 13.87 3.16
C LEU A 30 19.43 12.84 2.82
N VAL A 31 18.43 13.16 1.99
CA VAL A 31 17.41 12.22 1.53
C VAL A 31 18.03 11.11 0.70
N VAL A 32 18.99 11.38 -0.17
CA VAL A 32 19.74 10.40 -0.95
C VAL A 32 20.63 9.55 -0.04
N THR A 33 21.25 10.14 0.98
CA THR A 33 22.12 9.44 1.95
C THR A 33 21.29 8.58 2.91
N GLU A 34 20.15 9.06 3.38
CA GLU A 34 19.19 8.32 4.22
C GLU A 34 18.45 7.25 3.40
N LEU A 35 18.11 7.53 2.13
CA LEU A 35 17.64 6.54 1.15
C LEU A 35 18.71 5.48 0.89
N GLN A 36 20.00 5.86 0.81
CA GLN A 36 21.13 4.92 0.70
C GLN A 36 21.33 4.06 1.95
N ARG A 37 20.87 4.54 3.12
CA ARG A 37 20.93 3.84 4.41
C ARG A 37 19.75 2.89 4.63
N SER A 38 18.59 3.24 4.09
CA SER A 38 17.45 2.34 3.96
C SER A 38 17.74 1.29 2.88
N LYS A 39 17.37 0.02 3.07
CA LYS A 39 17.39 -0.99 2.00
C LYS A 39 16.27 -0.73 0.97
N ILE A 40 16.02 0.51 0.59
CA ILE A 40 15.24 0.83 -0.60
C ILE A 40 16.21 0.60 -1.76
N ASP A 41 15.93 -0.42 -2.55
CA ASP A 41 16.82 -0.99 -3.56
C ASP A 41 17.59 0.11 -4.33
N LYS A 42 18.92 0.10 -4.22
CA LYS A 42 19.82 1.00 -4.97
C LYS A 42 19.63 0.91 -6.49
N LEU A 43 18.90 -0.10 -6.97
CA LEU A 43 18.54 -0.33 -8.36
C LEU A 43 17.41 0.60 -8.87
N SER A 44 16.49 1.01 -8.00
CA SER A 44 15.26 1.69 -8.41
C SER A 44 15.48 3.16 -8.77
N ILE A 45 16.36 3.84 -8.05
CA ILE A 45 16.73 5.24 -8.34
C ILE A 45 17.67 5.31 -9.56
N LEU A 46 18.53 4.30 -9.75
CA LEU A 46 19.44 4.24 -10.91
C LEU A 46 18.69 4.07 -12.25
N GLY A 47 17.52 3.41 -12.24
CA GLY A 47 16.68 3.19 -13.42
C GLY A 47 16.22 4.49 -14.08
N PHE A 48 15.98 5.54 -13.29
CA PHE A 48 15.60 6.87 -13.79
C PHE A 48 16.79 7.63 -14.40
N VAL A 49 18.00 7.43 -13.88
CA VAL A 49 19.21 8.20 -14.26
C VAL A 49 19.89 7.66 -15.51
N HIS A 50 19.81 6.35 -15.78
CA HIS A 50 20.49 5.70 -16.91
C HIS A 50 19.65 5.60 -18.20
N GLY A 51 18.43 6.13 -18.22
CA GLY A 51 17.50 6.01 -19.35
C GLY A 51 17.36 7.30 -20.14
N LEU A 52 17.45 7.20 -21.47
CA LEU A 52 17.04 8.27 -22.38
C LEU A 52 15.54 8.53 -22.21
N VAL A 53 15.17 9.57 -21.46
CA VAL A 53 13.78 10.01 -21.33
C VAL A 53 13.49 10.96 -22.49
N THR A 54 12.51 10.64 -23.34
CA THR A 54 12.08 11.55 -24.40
C THR A 54 10.65 11.97 -24.10
N ILE A 55 10.43 13.26 -23.91
CA ILE A 55 9.09 13.82 -23.72
C ILE A 55 8.62 14.37 -25.04
N GLN A 56 7.41 14.00 -25.42
CA GLN A 56 6.67 14.66 -26.47
C GLN A 56 5.41 15.25 -25.85
N ALA A 57 5.43 16.56 -25.56
CA ALA A 57 4.23 17.26 -25.17
C ALA A 57 3.42 17.51 -26.46
N GLN A 58 2.30 16.80 -26.60
CA GLN A 58 1.48 16.88 -27.79
C GLN A 58 0.16 17.56 -27.43
N TYR A 59 -0.01 18.81 -27.86
CA TYR A 59 -1.22 19.63 -27.73
C TYR A 59 -1.40 20.37 -26.38
N ARG A 60 -1.37 21.71 -26.48
CA ARG A 60 -2.17 22.68 -25.70
C ARG A 60 -2.15 22.56 -24.18
N VAL A 61 -0.95 22.43 -23.60
CA VAL A 61 -0.74 22.67 -22.17
C VAL A 61 -0.26 24.12 -21.98
N ARG A 62 -1.00 24.91 -21.21
CA ARG A 62 -0.71 26.35 -20.96
C ARG A 62 -0.27 27.11 -22.21
N SER A 63 0.97 27.60 -22.28
CA SER A 63 1.50 28.46 -23.35
C SER A 63 1.90 27.70 -24.63
N PHE A 64 1.85 26.36 -24.64
CA PHE A 64 2.19 25.60 -25.85
C PHE A 64 1.15 25.81 -26.95
N ASP A 65 1.63 26.08 -28.16
CA ASP A 65 0.79 26.37 -29.32
C ASP A 65 -0.08 25.16 -29.70
N ASN A 66 -1.18 25.45 -30.38
CA ASN A 66 -2.12 24.49 -30.93
C ASN A 66 -1.55 23.75 -32.16
N THR A 67 -0.76 24.44 -32.97
CA THR A 67 -0.44 23.94 -34.31
C THR A 67 0.76 22.99 -34.35
N ARG A 68 1.63 23.03 -33.33
CA ARG A 68 2.90 22.28 -33.30
C ARG A 68 3.06 21.52 -31.99
N SER A 69 3.47 20.26 -32.10
CA SER A 69 3.90 19.48 -30.94
C SER A 69 5.34 19.80 -30.58
N GLU A 70 5.60 20.02 -29.30
CA GLU A 70 6.94 20.27 -28.79
C GLU A 70 7.52 19.00 -28.16
N THR A 71 8.76 18.68 -28.52
CA THR A 71 9.45 17.48 -28.04
C THR A 71 10.75 17.89 -27.36
N ILE A 72 10.98 17.35 -26.15
CA ILE A 72 12.20 17.57 -25.37
C ILE A 72 12.82 16.22 -25.09
N GLN A 73 14.08 16.07 -25.46
CA GLN A 73 14.86 14.88 -25.15
C GLN A 73 15.76 15.17 -23.94
N PHE A 74 15.67 14.31 -22.93
CA PHE A 74 16.51 14.36 -21.75
C PHE A 74 17.74 13.50 -21.99
N HIS A 75 18.89 14.09 -21.67
CA HIS A 75 20.19 13.47 -21.76
C HIS A 75 20.75 13.24 -20.35
N THR A 76 21.46 12.12 -20.19
CA THR A 76 22.22 11.78 -18.99
C THR A 76 23.63 12.36 -19.13
N PRO A 77 24.24 12.93 -18.08
CA PRO A 77 23.75 13.07 -16.71
C PRO A 77 23.01 14.39 -16.41
N LEU A 78 23.05 15.36 -17.33
CA LEU A 78 22.48 16.69 -17.12
C LEU A 78 21.77 17.16 -18.39
N THR A 79 20.53 17.63 -18.24
CA THR A 79 19.77 18.32 -19.30
C THR A 79 19.56 19.76 -18.88
N LEU A 80 20.18 20.69 -19.59
CA LEU A 80 20.04 22.12 -19.33
C LEU A 80 18.91 22.71 -20.17
N ILE A 81 17.91 23.29 -19.52
CA ILE A 81 16.78 23.98 -20.17
C ILE A 81 16.93 25.48 -19.87
N VAL A 82 17.31 26.29 -20.88
CA VAL A 82 17.58 27.74 -20.71
C VAL A 82 16.68 28.61 -21.57
N GLY A 83 16.17 29.70 -20.99
CA GLY A 83 15.15 30.49 -21.64
C GLY A 83 14.84 31.87 -21.14
N TYR A 84 14.34 32.71 -22.05
CA TYR A 84 13.74 33.98 -21.68
C TYR A 84 12.53 33.78 -20.78
N ASN A 85 12.28 34.80 -19.98
CA ASN A 85 11.19 34.82 -19.05
C ASN A 85 9.83 34.70 -19.78
N GLY A 86 8.99 33.71 -19.41
CA GLY A 86 7.72 33.41 -20.08
C GLY A 86 7.82 32.52 -21.33
N SER A 87 9.01 32.02 -21.70
CA SER A 87 9.20 31.15 -22.88
C SER A 87 8.91 29.66 -22.65
N GLY A 88 8.20 29.34 -21.56
CA GLY A 88 7.92 27.95 -21.14
C GLY A 88 9.08 27.21 -20.48
N LYS A 89 10.18 27.92 -20.16
CA LYS A 89 11.44 27.38 -19.59
C LYS A 89 11.67 27.69 -18.11
N THR A 90 10.89 28.65 -17.59
CA THR A 90 10.76 29.14 -16.21
C THR A 90 11.73 30.22 -15.74
N VAL A 91 11.16 31.40 -15.50
CA VAL A 91 11.47 32.51 -14.58
C VAL A 91 10.69 33.66 -15.23
N CYS A 92 9.60 34.15 -14.70
CA CYS A 92 9.06 35.44 -15.13
C CYS A 92 8.55 36.08 -13.85
N GLY A 93 9.11 37.23 -13.50
CA GLY A 93 8.62 37.99 -12.39
C GLY A 93 7.12 38.22 -12.57
N VAL A 94 6.38 37.97 -11.48
CA VAL A 94 4.92 38.06 -11.35
C VAL A 94 4.16 36.85 -11.92
N ASN A 95 3.90 35.87 -11.03
CA ASN A 95 2.90 34.80 -11.11
C ASN A 95 2.97 33.79 -12.28
N ARG A 96 3.41 32.56 -11.91
CA ARG A 96 2.99 31.25 -12.44
C ARG A 96 3.41 30.88 -13.87
N ASP A 97 4.25 29.82 -14.01
CA ASP A 97 3.89 28.58 -14.74
C ASP A 97 5.12 27.65 -15.06
N ASN A 98 5.22 26.47 -14.41
CA ASN A 98 6.26 25.43 -14.61
C ASN A 98 5.85 24.33 -15.61
N THR A 99 5.45 24.69 -16.82
CA THR A 99 4.69 23.80 -17.72
C THR A 99 5.37 22.46 -18.05
N ILE A 100 6.71 22.39 -18.21
CA ILE A 100 7.41 21.15 -18.56
C ILE A 100 7.46 20.16 -17.37
N ILE A 101 7.83 20.65 -16.18
CA ILE A 101 7.91 19.82 -14.96
C ILE A 101 6.51 19.38 -14.53
N GLU A 102 5.51 20.22 -14.75
CA GLU A 102 4.11 19.88 -14.52
C GLU A 102 3.59 18.83 -15.49
N CYS A 103 3.97 18.89 -16.78
CA CYS A 103 3.69 17.83 -17.74
C CYS A 103 4.33 16.50 -17.31
N LEU A 104 5.56 16.54 -16.80
CA LEU A 104 6.26 15.38 -16.26
C LEU A 104 5.55 14.78 -15.05
N LYS A 105 5.17 15.63 -14.09
CA LYS A 105 4.36 15.24 -12.94
C LYS A 105 3.04 14.64 -13.39
N TYR A 106 2.30 15.31 -14.26
CA TYR A 106 1.02 14.84 -14.77
C TYR A 106 1.13 13.51 -15.52
N ALA A 107 2.17 13.33 -16.35
CA ALA A 107 2.40 12.08 -17.08
C ALA A 107 2.65 10.90 -16.12
N THR A 108 3.41 11.13 -15.05
CA THR A 108 3.86 10.08 -14.12
C THR A 108 2.86 9.79 -13.00
N THR A 109 2.25 10.80 -12.39
CA THR A 109 1.36 10.66 -11.22
C THR A 109 -0.12 10.88 -11.55
N GLY A 110 -0.44 11.47 -12.70
CA GLY A 110 -1.81 11.86 -13.06
C GLY A 110 -2.33 13.10 -12.34
N GLU A 111 -1.54 13.69 -11.44
CA GLU A 111 -1.95 14.85 -10.67
C GLU A 111 -1.77 16.14 -11.45
N LEU A 112 -2.79 17.00 -11.38
CA LEU A 112 -2.72 18.34 -11.94
C LEU A 112 -1.92 19.25 -11.00
N PRO A 113 -1.26 20.28 -11.54
CA PRO A 113 -0.54 21.26 -10.73
C PRO A 113 -1.46 21.94 -9.71
N PRO A 114 -0.93 22.39 -8.56
CA PRO A 114 -1.70 23.17 -7.60
C PRO A 114 -2.31 24.40 -8.29
N ASN A 115 -3.49 24.81 -7.83
CA ASN A 115 -4.26 25.92 -8.40
C ASN A 115 -4.68 25.76 -9.88
N SER A 116 -4.52 24.58 -10.49
CA SER A 116 -4.90 24.31 -11.89
C SER A 116 -6.23 23.55 -12.05
N LYS A 117 -6.93 23.27 -10.93
CA LYS A 117 -8.27 22.68 -10.94
C LYS A 117 -9.26 23.64 -11.60
N GLY A 118 -9.88 23.22 -12.71
CA GLY A 118 -10.82 24.05 -13.48
C GLY A 118 -10.35 24.43 -14.89
N GLY A 119 -9.33 23.76 -15.42
CA GLY A 119 -8.89 23.91 -16.81
C GLY A 119 -7.72 24.88 -17.02
N ALA A 120 -7.11 25.43 -15.97
CA ALA A 120 -5.97 26.35 -16.13
C ALA A 120 -4.68 25.66 -16.61
N PHE A 121 -4.62 24.33 -16.55
CA PHE A 121 -3.53 23.54 -17.12
C PHE A 121 -3.62 23.43 -18.65
N ILE A 122 -4.83 23.53 -19.20
CA ILE A 122 -5.11 23.39 -20.63
C ILE A 122 -5.08 24.78 -21.26
N HIS A 123 -4.55 24.90 -22.48
CA HIS A 123 -4.51 26.16 -23.21
C HIS A 123 -5.91 26.80 -23.28
N ASP A 124 -6.01 28.11 -23.04
CA ASP A 124 -7.31 28.78 -22.98
C ASP A 124 -8.01 28.73 -24.36
N PRO A 125 -9.20 28.10 -24.47
CA PRO A 125 -9.92 28.01 -25.74
C PRO A 125 -10.26 29.39 -26.34
N LYS A 126 -10.37 30.41 -25.49
CA LYS A 126 -10.59 31.81 -25.93
C LYS A 126 -9.45 32.35 -26.78
N LEU A 127 -8.20 31.94 -26.52
CA LEU A 127 -7.03 32.38 -27.28
C LEU A 127 -6.97 31.74 -28.66
N CYS A 128 -7.60 30.57 -28.83
CA CYS A 128 -7.67 29.86 -30.10
C CYS A 128 -8.98 30.06 -30.86
N HIS A 129 -9.90 30.89 -30.34
CA HIS A 129 -11.26 31.08 -30.88
C HIS A 129 -12.06 29.77 -31.05
N GLU A 130 -11.74 28.75 -30.27
CA GLU A 130 -12.40 27.45 -30.32
C GLU A 130 -13.24 27.22 -29.05
N LYS A 131 -14.32 26.45 -29.18
CA LYS A 131 -15.21 26.11 -28.05
C LYS A 131 -14.66 24.95 -27.21
N GLU A 132 -13.75 24.19 -27.79
CA GLU A 132 -13.21 22.97 -27.22
C GLU A 132 -11.72 22.86 -27.52
N VAL A 133 -10.95 22.43 -26.53
CA VAL A 133 -9.51 22.25 -26.63
C VAL A 133 -9.13 20.89 -26.09
N LEU A 134 -8.35 20.14 -26.87
CA LEU A 134 -7.73 18.89 -26.45
C LEU A 134 -6.27 19.15 -26.09
N ALA A 135 -5.84 18.64 -24.95
CA ALA A 135 -4.46 18.63 -24.51
C ALA A 135 -3.98 17.20 -24.33
N GLN A 136 -2.72 16.92 -24.68
CA GLN A 136 -2.15 15.60 -24.51
C GLN A 136 -0.68 15.69 -24.07
N VAL A 137 -0.28 14.73 -23.24
CA VAL A 137 1.09 14.63 -22.75
C VAL A 137 1.57 13.23 -23.04
N LYS A 138 2.67 13.10 -23.79
CA LYS A 138 3.35 11.84 -24.05
C LYS A 138 4.73 11.85 -23.41
N LEU A 139 5.00 10.78 -22.66
CA LEU A 139 6.29 10.57 -22.01
C LEU A 139 6.80 9.19 -22.44
N ALA A 140 7.93 9.17 -23.12
CA ALA A 140 8.67 7.97 -23.41
C ALA A 140 9.80 7.80 -22.40
N PHE A 141 9.85 6.64 -21.75
CA PHE A 141 10.83 6.30 -20.73
C PHE A 141 11.28 4.85 -20.88
N LYS A 142 12.37 4.50 -20.18
CA LYS A 142 12.85 3.12 -20.09
C LYS A 142 12.46 2.56 -18.74
N SER A 143 11.82 1.39 -18.70
CA SER A 143 11.46 0.73 -17.44
C SER A 143 12.70 0.20 -16.71
N THR A 144 12.54 -0.16 -15.44
CA THR A 144 13.55 -0.91 -14.66
C THR A 144 13.98 -2.22 -15.33
N SER A 145 13.08 -2.86 -16.09
CA SER A 145 13.36 -4.06 -16.90
C SER A 145 14.08 -3.77 -18.22
N GLY A 146 14.29 -2.49 -18.55
CA GLY A 146 14.97 -2.04 -19.76
C GLY A 146 14.09 -1.93 -21.02
N ALA A 147 12.80 -2.22 -20.91
CA ALA A 147 11.85 -2.08 -22.01
C ALA A 147 11.53 -0.59 -22.27
N ARG A 148 11.29 -0.22 -23.53
CA ARG A 148 10.87 1.13 -23.89
C ARG A 148 9.38 1.27 -23.67
N MET A 149 8.97 2.26 -22.89
CA MET A 149 7.57 2.50 -22.57
C MET A 149 7.16 3.91 -23.03
N VAL A 150 5.90 4.05 -23.46
CA VAL A 150 5.31 5.34 -23.82
C VAL A 150 3.98 5.46 -23.10
N VAL A 151 3.87 6.44 -22.21
CA VAL A 151 2.61 6.82 -21.57
C VAL A 151 2.03 8.02 -22.29
N THR A 152 0.74 7.97 -22.59
CA THR A 152 -0.05 9.04 -23.20
C THR A 152 -1.20 9.38 -22.27
N ARG A 153 -1.33 10.63 -21.85
CA ARG A 153 -2.49 11.14 -21.11
C ARG A 153 -3.15 12.26 -21.89
N SER A 154 -4.47 12.24 -21.96
CA SER A 154 -5.24 13.22 -22.73
C SER A 154 -6.28 13.91 -21.84
N LEU A 155 -6.49 15.19 -22.09
CA LEU A 155 -7.40 16.08 -21.38
C LEU A 155 -8.23 16.86 -22.40
N GLN A 156 -9.44 17.24 -22.01
CA GLN A 156 -10.36 18.04 -22.82
C GLN A 156 -10.89 19.19 -21.98
N LEU A 157 -10.87 20.40 -22.52
CA LEU A 157 -11.48 21.59 -21.93
C LEU A 157 -12.56 22.11 -22.88
N THR A 158 -13.80 22.15 -22.40
CA THR A 158 -14.93 22.71 -23.15
C THR A 158 -15.42 23.98 -22.46
N VAL A 159 -15.56 25.07 -23.22
CA VAL A 159 -16.14 26.32 -22.73
C VAL A 159 -17.62 26.33 -23.04
N LYS A 160 -18.46 26.27 -22.00
CA LYS A 160 -19.89 26.54 -22.09
C LYS A 160 -20.14 28.04 -21.90
N LYS A 161 -21.36 28.50 -22.17
CA LYS A 161 -21.75 29.93 -22.10
C LYS A 161 -21.36 30.61 -20.77
N THR A 162 -21.43 29.88 -19.66
CA THR A 162 -21.20 30.44 -18.30
C THR A 162 -20.09 29.71 -17.53
N THR A 163 -19.69 28.51 -17.96
CA THR A 163 -18.78 27.63 -17.19
C THR A 163 -17.75 26.94 -18.07
N ARG A 164 -16.57 26.66 -17.51
CA ARG A 164 -15.53 25.83 -18.13
C ARG A 164 -15.66 24.41 -17.59
N GLN A 165 -15.69 23.41 -18.46
CA GLN A 165 -15.74 22.00 -18.08
C GLN A 165 -14.46 21.30 -18.53
N GLN A 166 -13.68 20.82 -17.56
CA GLN A 166 -12.52 19.97 -17.82
C GLN A 166 -12.92 18.50 -17.72
N LYS A 167 -12.51 17.69 -18.69
CA LYS A 167 -12.71 16.23 -18.71
C LYS A 167 -11.37 15.55 -18.94
N THR A 168 -11.06 14.55 -18.12
CA THR A 168 -9.93 13.65 -18.36
C THR A 168 -10.36 12.58 -19.36
N LEU A 169 -9.62 12.43 -20.45
CA LEU A 169 -9.84 11.41 -21.47
C LEU A 169 -9.05 10.14 -21.13
N GLU A 170 -9.23 9.10 -21.93
CA GLU A 170 -8.48 7.85 -21.78
C GLU A 170 -6.98 8.10 -21.89
N GLY A 171 -6.23 7.43 -21.03
CA GLY A 171 -4.77 7.39 -21.06
C GLY A 171 -4.33 6.02 -21.56
N GLN A 172 -3.18 5.96 -22.22
CA GLN A 172 -2.65 4.71 -22.76
C GLN A 172 -1.20 4.51 -22.33
N LEU A 173 -0.85 3.28 -21.93
CA LEU A 173 0.54 2.86 -21.71
C LEU A 173 0.93 1.77 -22.70
N LEU A 174 1.90 2.09 -23.55
CA LEU A 174 2.45 1.20 -24.54
C LEU A 174 3.84 0.72 -24.09
N MET A 175 4.10 -0.57 -24.21
CA MET A 175 5.42 -1.15 -24.04
C MET A 175 5.93 -1.65 -25.39
N THR A 176 7.18 -1.32 -25.71
CA THR A 176 7.88 -1.83 -26.89
C THR A 176 9.02 -2.73 -26.43
N LYS A 177 8.90 -4.03 -26.71
CA LYS A 177 9.94 -5.03 -26.44
C LYS A 177 10.30 -5.70 -27.77
N GLU A 178 11.59 -5.72 -28.11
CA GLU A 178 12.10 -6.42 -29.31
C GLU A 178 11.41 -6.02 -30.65
N GLY A 179 10.88 -4.80 -30.73
CA GLY A 179 10.18 -4.28 -31.91
C GLY A 179 8.66 -4.49 -31.89
N GLU A 180 8.15 -5.34 -30.98
CA GLU A 180 6.72 -5.56 -30.80
C GLU A 180 6.13 -4.54 -29.82
N ARG A 181 5.00 -3.93 -30.20
CA ARG A 181 4.28 -2.94 -29.40
C ARG A 181 3.06 -3.58 -28.75
N THR A 182 3.09 -3.69 -27.43
CA THR A 182 1.99 -4.22 -26.61
C THR A 182 1.35 -3.09 -25.80
N SER A 183 0.02 -3.00 -25.81
CA SER A 183 -0.73 -2.07 -24.96
C SER A 183 -0.94 -2.69 -23.57
N ILE A 184 -0.41 -2.05 -22.54
CA ILE A 184 -0.46 -2.55 -21.16
C ILE A 184 -1.76 -2.16 -20.46
N SER A 185 -2.16 -0.89 -20.56
CA SER A 185 -3.42 -0.41 -19.98
C SER A 185 -3.94 0.80 -20.73
N SER A 186 -5.27 0.93 -20.77
CA SER A 186 -6.02 2.08 -21.27
C SER A 186 -6.81 2.82 -20.17
N ARG A 187 -6.72 2.36 -18.91
CA ARG A 187 -7.48 2.92 -17.79
C ARG A 187 -6.62 3.85 -16.97
N VAL A 188 -7.08 5.10 -16.82
CA VAL A 188 -6.35 6.15 -16.09
C VAL A 188 -6.01 5.75 -14.64
N ALA A 189 -6.94 5.09 -13.94
CA ALA A 189 -6.70 4.66 -12.55
C ALA A 189 -5.62 3.58 -12.43
N GLU A 190 -5.52 2.69 -13.43
CA GLU A 190 -4.46 1.67 -13.47
C GLU A 190 -3.12 2.31 -13.84
N LEU A 191 -3.10 3.32 -14.72
CA LEU A 191 -1.88 4.05 -15.07
C LEU A 191 -1.22 4.70 -13.86
N ASP A 192 -2.01 5.30 -12.95
CA ASP A 192 -1.48 5.96 -11.74
C ASP A 192 -0.81 4.98 -10.77
N GLN A 193 -1.21 3.70 -10.79
CA GLN A 193 -0.63 2.65 -9.95
C GLN A 193 0.57 1.97 -10.61
N ILE A 194 0.48 1.76 -11.92
CA ILE A 194 1.43 0.99 -12.70
C ILE A 194 2.66 1.84 -13.10
N MET A 195 2.49 3.15 -13.34
CA MET A 195 3.59 4.05 -13.71
C MET A 195 4.74 4.07 -12.68
N PRO A 196 4.46 4.31 -11.37
CA PRO A 196 5.49 4.27 -10.33
C PRO A 196 6.26 2.94 -10.30
N GLN A 197 5.57 1.82 -10.54
CA GLN A 197 6.18 0.47 -10.53
C GLN A 197 7.18 0.29 -11.69
N TYR A 198 6.84 0.75 -12.90
CA TYR A 198 7.75 0.65 -14.04
C TYR A 198 8.92 1.63 -13.98
N LEU A 199 8.73 2.79 -13.36
CA LEU A 199 9.81 3.73 -13.07
C LEU A 199 10.71 3.27 -11.92
N GLY A 200 10.21 2.38 -11.05
CA GLY A 200 10.92 1.95 -9.85
C GLY A 200 10.95 3.00 -8.74
N VAL A 201 10.08 4.00 -8.78
CA VAL A 201 10.09 5.10 -7.81
C VAL A 201 8.69 5.23 -7.22
N SER A 202 8.58 5.44 -5.90
CA SER A 202 7.27 5.62 -5.26
C SER A 202 6.59 6.90 -5.74
N ARG A 203 5.26 6.91 -5.74
CA ARG A 203 4.48 8.10 -6.11
C ARG A 203 4.85 9.32 -5.27
N ALA A 204 5.06 9.13 -3.96
CA ALA A 204 5.44 10.19 -3.04
C ALA A 204 6.79 10.83 -3.39
N ILE A 205 7.76 10.03 -3.86
CA ILE A 205 9.07 10.55 -4.31
C ILE A 205 8.92 11.30 -5.64
N LEU A 206 8.14 10.77 -6.59
CA LEU A 206 7.86 11.46 -7.86
C LEU A 206 7.20 12.83 -7.61
N ASP A 207 6.28 12.90 -6.65
CA ASP A 207 5.51 14.09 -6.32
C ASP A 207 6.27 15.13 -5.49
N ASN A 208 6.89 14.70 -4.38
CA ASN A 208 7.50 15.61 -3.41
C ASN A 208 8.98 15.89 -3.64
N VAL A 209 9.69 15.03 -4.39
CA VAL A 209 11.15 15.10 -4.54
C VAL A 209 11.57 15.35 -6.00
N ILE A 210 11.14 14.49 -6.93
CA ILE A 210 11.62 14.55 -8.33
C ILE A 210 10.91 15.64 -9.13
N PHE A 211 9.57 15.66 -9.11
CA PHE A 211 8.75 16.65 -9.80
C PHE A 211 8.02 17.56 -8.80
N CYS A 212 8.75 18.00 -7.78
CA CYS A 212 8.23 18.95 -6.81
C CYS A 212 7.79 20.25 -7.49
N HIS A 213 6.61 20.74 -7.14
CA HIS A 213 6.10 22.00 -7.68
C HIS A 213 6.88 23.18 -7.07
N GLN A 214 7.13 24.24 -7.83
CA GLN A 214 7.92 25.39 -7.35
C GLN A 214 7.31 26.03 -6.10
N ASP A 215 5.99 26.24 -6.08
CA ASP A 215 5.27 26.79 -4.92
C ASP A 215 5.37 25.88 -3.68
N GLU A 216 5.69 24.61 -3.87
CA GLU A 216 5.81 23.62 -2.79
C GLU A 216 7.26 23.21 -2.53
N SER A 217 8.23 23.75 -3.26
CA SER A 217 9.66 23.41 -3.14
C SER A 217 10.23 23.66 -1.74
N LEU A 218 9.62 24.58 -1.00
CA LEU A 218 9.98 24.95 0.36
C LEU A 218 9.32 24.05 1.42
N TRP A 219 8.70 22.94 1.03
CA TRP A 219 8.10 22.01 1.98
C TRP A 219 9.06 21.47 3.06
N PRO A 220 10.38 21.33 2.84
CA PRO A 220 11.29 20.91 3.91
C PRO A 220 11.41 21.94 5.05
N LEU A 221 11.06 23.21 4.78
CA LEU A 221 11.05 24.31 5.75
C LEU A 221 9.63 24.58 6.30
N SER A 222 8.65 23.77 5.92
CA SER A 222 7.27 23.90 6.40
C SER A 222 7.15 23.47 7.86
N GLU A 223 5.99 23.74 8.45
CA GLU A 223 5.70 23.38 9.84
C GLU A 223 5.91 21.87 10.11
N PRO A 224 6.32 21.48 11.33
CA PRO A 224 6.66 20.10 11.67
C PRO A 224 5.59 19.05 11.30
N SER A 225 4.31 19.44 11.35
CA SER A 225 3.19 18.58 10.98
C SER A 225 3.18 18.22 9.49
N VAL A 226 3.37 19.22 8.62
CA VAL A 226 3.40 19.05 7.16
C VAL A 226 4.65 18.29 6.74
N LEU A 227 5.79 18.62 7.35
CA LEU A 227 7.06 17.94 7.14
C LEU A 227 6.96 16.44 7.48
N LYS A 228 6.43 16.13 8.67
CA LYS A 228 6.22 14.74 9.11
C LYS A 228 5.31 13.98 8.17
N LYS A 229 4.21 14.59 7.72
CA LYS A 229 3.29 13.96 6.77
C LYS A 229 3.98 13.59 5.47
N LYS A 230 4.78 14.50 4.88
CA LYS A 230 5.53 14.21 3.65
C LYS A 230 6.60 13.14 3.86
N PHE A 231 7.27 13.12 5.01
CA PHE A 231 8.21 12.04 5.35
C PHE A 231 7.53 10.68 5.50
N ASP A 232 6.39 10.63 6.20
CA ASP A 232 5.61 9.39 6.37
C ASP A 232 5.12 8.85 5.01
N GLU A 233 4.78 9.75 4.07
CA GLU A 233 4.40 9.41 2.69
C GLU A 233 5.61 8.91 1.87
N ILE A 234 6.77 9.57 1.95
CA ILE A 234 7.99 9.19 1.23
C ILE A 234 8.52 7.83 1.69
N PHE A 235 8.50 7.58 3.00
CA PHE A 235 9.01 6.33 3.59
C PHE A 235 7.97 5.21 3.67
N GLU A 236 6.72 5.48 3.25
CA GLU A 236 5.59 4.54 3.32
C GLU A 236 5.45 3.84 4.70
N ALA A 237 5.87 4.51 5.78
CA ALA A 237 6.00 3.91 7.11
C ALA A 237 4.66 3.38 7.64
N GLN A 238 3.55 3.98 7.20
CA GLN A 238 2.19 3.56 7.55
C GLN A 238 1.87 2.11 7.18
N LYS A 239 2.47 1.59 6.09
CA LYS A 239 2.22 0.20 5.64
C LYS A 239 2.76 -0.80 6.66
N TYR A 240 3.94 -0.53 7.19
CA TYR A 240 4.56 -1.37 8.22
C TYR A 240 3.84 -1.26 9.55
N THR A 241 3.46 -0.04 9.97
CA THR A 241 2.71 0.15 11.22
C THR A 241 1.37 -0.59 11.19
N LYS A 242 0.60 -0.49 10.09
CA LYS A 242 -0.66 -1.23 9.91
C LYS A 242 -0.46 -2.75 9.92
N ALA A 243 0.60 -3.24 9.27
CA ALA A 243 0.91 -4.67 9.27
C ALA A 243 1.23 -5.18 10.69
N ILE A 244 2.01 -4.41 11.46
CA ILE A 244 2.32 -4.71 12.86
C ILE A 244 1.04 -4.74 13.71
N ASP A 245 0.15 -3.77 13.54
CA ASP A 245 -1.11 -3.71 14.30
C ASP A 245 -2.04 -4.89 13.98
N ASN A 246 -2.11 -5.32 12.71
CA ASN A 246 -2.82 -6.54 12.32
C ASN A 246 -2.22 -7.80 12.96
N ILE A 247 -0.90 -7.92 12.99
CA ILE A 247 -0.22 -9.05 13.65
C ILE A 247 -0.51 -9.06 15.15
N LYS A 248 -0.50 -7.89 15.81
CA LYS A 248 -0.86 -7.78 17.23
C LYS A 248 -2.31 -8.21 17.48
N ALA A 249 -3.24 -7.79 16.62
CA ALA A 249 -4.65 -8.17 16.72
C ALA A 249 -4.84 -9.70 16.55
N LEU A 250 -4.17 -10.30 15.56
CA LEU A 250 -4.19 -11.76 15.36
C LEU A 250 -3.62 -12.52 16.56
N ARG A 251 -2.48 -12.08 17.09
CA ARG A 251 -1.88 -12.67 18.29
C ARG A 251 -2.82 -12.62 19.49
N LYS A 252 -3.51 -11.50 19.69
CA LYS A 252 -4.51 -11.36 20.76
C LYS A 252 -5.65 -12.37 20.60
N LYS A 253 -6.21 -12.47 19.39
CA LYS A 253 -7.29 -13.42 19.09
C LYS A 253 -6.86 -14.88 19.31
N GLN A 254 -5.67 -15.25 18.84
CA GLN A 254 -5.13 -16.61 19.05
C GLN A 254 -4.90 -16.92 20.53
N ASN A 255 -4.42 -15.96 21.32
CA ASN A 255 -4.27 -16.15 22.76
C ASN A 255 -5.62 -16.36 23.47
N GLU A 256 -6.67 -15.64 23.05
CA GLU A 256 -8.03 -15.83 23.58
C GLU A 256 -8.58 -17.21 23.22
N GLU A 257 -8.39 -17.68 21.99
CA GLU A 257 -8.77 -19.04 21.57
C GLU A 257 -7.98 -20.11 22.33
N LEU A 258 -6.66 -19.93 22.50
CA LEU A 258 -5.80 -20.85 23.25
C LEU A 258 -6.22 -20.95 24.72
N ALA A 259 -6.64 -19.85 25.35
CA ALA A 259 -7.18 -19.87 26.71
C ALA A 259 -8.47 -20.71 26.80
N LYS A 260 -9.37 -20.59 25.81
CA LYS A 260 -10.59 -21.42 25.75
C LYS A 260 -10.25 -22.90 25.58
N TYR A 261 -9.32 -23.23 24.67
CA TYR A 261 -8.91 -24.61 24.46
C TYR A 261 -8.26 -25.24 25.69
N LYS A 262 -7.47 -24.49 26.46
CA LYS A 262 -6.91 -24.97 27.74
C LYS A 262 -8.00 -25.31 28.75
N ILE A 263 -9.03 -24.47 28.86
CA ILE A 263 -10.17 -24.73 29.75
C ILE A 263 -10.92 -25.98 29.28
N MET A 264 -11.18 -26.10 27.98
CA MET A 264 -11.85 -27.28 27.40
C MET A 264 -11.03 -28.57 27.60
N GLU A 265 -9.71 -28.51 27.43
CA GLU A 265 -8.81 -29.63 27.68
C GLU A 265 -8.88 -30.08 29.14
N GLN A 266 -8.88 -29.13 30.09
CA GLN A 266 -8.97 -29.44 31.50
C GLN A 266 -10.30 -30.13 31.85
N TYR A 267 -11.43 -29.62 31.35
CA TYR A 267 -12.73 -30.27 31.54
C TYR A 267 -12.78 -31.66 30.91
N ALA A 268 -12.28 -31.82 29.68
CA ALA A 268 -12.24 -33.12 29.01
C ALA A 268 -11.39 -34.14 29.78
N LYS A 269 -10.29 -33.69 30.40
CA LYS A 269 -9.45 -34.54 31.25
C LYS A 269 -10.17 -34.96 32.53
N GLU A 270 -10.84 -34.03 33.21
CA GLU A 270 -11.63 -34.34 34.41
C GLU A 270 -12.77 -35.33 34.12
N ASP A 271 -13.45 -35.19 32.98
CA ASP A 271 -14.52 -36.10 32.58
C ASP A 271 -14.00 -37.47 32.17
N LYS A 272 -12.84 -37.54 31.50
CA LYS A 272 -12.15 -38.82 31.26
C LYS A 272 -11.79 -39.51 32.58
N ASP A 273 -11.20 -38.79 33.53
CA ASP A 273 -10.83 -39.36 34.82
C ASP A 273 -12.06 -39.86 35.61
N LYS A 274 -13.22 -39.20 35.47
CA LYS A 274 -14.50 -39.68 36.04
C LYS A 274 -15.00 -40.93 35.33
N ALA A 275 -14.94 -40.97 34.00
CA ALA A 275 -15.33 -42.13 33.21
C ALA A 275 -14.49 -43.36 33.57
N ASP A 276 -13.15 -43.21 33.62
CA ASP A 276 -12.23 -44.28 33.99
C ASP A 276 -12.50 -44.82 35.43
N ARG A 277 -12.86 -43.93 36.37
CA ARG A 277 -13.26 -44.36 37.73
C ARG A 277 -14.59 -45.11 37.74
N ALA A 278 -15.57 -44.64 36.97
CA ALA A 278 -16.88 -45.29 36.87
C ALA A 278 -16.76 -46.67 36.21
N GLU A 279 -15.94 -46.79 35.17
CA GLU A 279 -15.66 -48.05 34.49
C GLU A 279 -15.02 -49.06 35.44
N LYS A 280 -13.96 -48.68 36.16
CA LYS A 280 -13.33 -49.55 37.18
C LYS A 280 -14.33 -50.01 38.24
N ARG A 281 -15.19 -49.11 38.72
CA ARG A 281 -16.22 -49.46 39.70
C ARG A 281 -17.28 -50.40 39.12
N SER A 282 -17.65 -50.20 37.85
CA SER A 282 -18.58 -51.09 37.14
C SER A 282 -18.03 -52.50 37.02
N ILE A 283 -16.74 -52.64 36.67
CA ILE A 283 -16.07 -53.93 36.58
C ILE A 283 -16.03 -54.62 37.95
N GLN A 284 -15.63 -53.90 39.01
CA GLN A 284 -15.60 -54.45 40.37
C GLN A 284 -16.98 -54.94 40.84
N LEU A 285 -18.03 -54.15 40.59
CA LEU A 285 -19.40 -54.54 40.94
C LEU A 285 -19.88 -55.74 40.11
N GLN A 286 -19.46 -55.86 38.84
CA GLN A 286 -19.76 -57.05 38.04
C GLN A 286 -19.10 -58.30 38.60
N GLU A 287 -17.82 -58.23 38.98
CA GLU A 287 -17.10 -59.33 39.63
C GLU A 287 -17.78 -59.73 40.96
N GLU A 288 -18.19 -58.75 41.77
CA GLU A 288 -18.90 -58.99 43.03
C GLU A 288 -20.28 -59.64 42.81
N ILE A 289 -21.04 -59.18 41.80
CA ILE A 289 -22.31 -59.80 41.41
C ILE A 289 -22.11 -61.25 40.96
N GLU A 290 -21.07 -61.54 40.19
CA GLU A 290 -20.76 -62.91 39.76
C GLU A 290 -20.38 -63.81 40.94
N ALA A 291 -19.58 -63.31 41.88
CA ALA A 291 -19.23 -64.03 43.11
C ALA A 291 -20.46 -64.35 43.97
N LEU A 292 -21.32 -63.35 44.23
CA LEU A 292 -22.55 -63.52 45.00
C LEU A 292 -23.54 -64.48 44.32
N ARG A 293 -23.61 -64.47 42.97
CA ARG A 293 -24.42 -65.43 42.22
C ARG A 293 -23.91 -66.86 42.39
N ALA A 294 -22.58 -67.06 42.37
CA ALA A 294 -21.98 -68.37 42.60
C ALA A 294 -22.27 -68.87 44.02
N GLU A 295 -22.13 -68.01 45.03
CA GLU A 295 -22.42 -68.32 46.43
C GLU A 295 -23.90 -68.66 46.64
N SER A 296 -24.81 -67.84 46.09
CA SER A 296 -26.27 -68.10 46.14
C SER A 296 -26.65 -69.42 45.48
N HIS A 297 -26.00 -69.77 44.37
CA HIS A 297 -26.21 -71.05 43.69
C HIS A 297 -25.74 -72.24 44.54
N GLU A 298 -24.61 -72.12 45.24
CA GLU A 298 -24.12 -73.17 46.12
C GLU A 298 -24.99 -73.35 47.37
N LEU A 299 -25.37 -72.25 48.03
CA LEU A 299 -26.36 -72.25 49.12
C LEU A 299 -27.69 -72.89 48.69
N SER A 300 -28.16 -72.61 47.47
CA SER A 300 -29.38 -73.22 46.93
C SER A 300 -29.25 -74.73 46.74
N LYS A 301 -28.07 -75.24 46.36
CA LYS A 301 -27.81 -76.69 46.32
C LYS A 301 -27.79 -77.29 47.71
N GLU A 302 -27.16 -76.62 48.68
CA GLU A 302 -27.12 -77.09 50.06
C GLU A 302 -28.52 -77.15 50.67
N MET A 303 -29.35 -76.11 50.44
CA MET A 303 -30.76 -76.12 50.86
C MET A 303 -31.53 -77.28 50.23
N LYS A 304 -31.34 -77.57 48.94
CA LYS A 304 -31.96 -78.74 48.30
C LYS A 304 -31.51 -80.06 48.94
N LYS A 305 -30.20 -80.23 49.16
CA LYS A 305 -29.68 -81.44 49.82
C LYS A 305 -30.23 -81.61 51.23
N ALA A 306 -30.32 -80.53 52.00
CA ALA A 306 -30.89 -80.54 53.34
C ALA A 306 -32.40 -80.87 53.32
N ALA A 307 -33.14 -80.32 52.37
CA ALA A 307 -34.56 -80.66 52.16
C ALA A 307 -34.74 -82.13 51.78
N ASP A 308 -33.95 -82.65 50.83
CA ASP A 308 -34.00 -84.06 50.43
C ASP A 308 -33.66 -85.01 51.60
N LEU A 309 -32.72 -84.63 52.46
CA LEU A 309 -32.36 -85.37 53.67
C LEU A 309 -33.49 -85.33 54.72
N ALA A 310 -34.12 -84.17 54.92
CA ALA A 310 -35.27 -84.04 55.81
C ALA A 310 -36.45 -84.89 55.33
N ASP A 311 -36.75 -84.88 54.03
CA ASP A 311 -37.80 -85.70 53.42
C ASP A 311 -37.51 -87.20 53.57
N LYS A 312 -36.24 -87.62 53.43
CA LYS A 312 -35.83 -89.01 53.67
C LYS A 312 -36.00 -89.41 55.13
N ALA A 313 -35.52 -88.59 56.06
CA ALA A 313 -35.66 -88.85 57.50
C ALA A 313 -37.13 -88.92 57.94
N TRP A 314 -37.98 -88.08 57.34
CA TRP A 314 -39.42 -88.11 57.59
C TRP A 314 -40.07 -89.41 57.10
N LYS A 315 -39.76 -89.85 55.87
CA LYS A 315 -40.24 -91.14 55.32
C LYS A 315 -39.74 -92.35 56.09
N GLU A 316 -38.47 -92.34 56.52
CA GLU A 316 -37.91 -93.40 57.37
C GLU A 316 -38.66 -93.45 58.71
N SER A 317 -38.90 -92.30 59.36
CA SER A 317 -39.71 -92.23 60.59
C SER A 317 -41.14 -92.75 60.40
N GLU A 318 -41.76 -92.54 59.24
CA GLU A 318 -43.10 -93.03 58.92
C GLU A 318 -43.11 -94.57 58.76
N SER A 319 -42.03 -95.15 58.22
CA SER A 319 -41.88 -96.60 58.06
C SER A 319 -41.58 -97.38 59.35
N TYR A 320 -41.13 -96.70 60.41
CA TYR A 320 -40.94 -97.30 61.74
C TYR A 320 -42.20 -97.23 62.62
N ALA A 321 -43.28 -96.58 62.14
CA ALA A 321 -44.54 -96.40 62.87
C ALA A 321 -45.65 -97.39 62.48
N GLU A 322 -45.40 -98.30 61.53
CA GLU A 322 -46.22 -99.51 61.25
C GLU A 322 -45.67 -100.73 61.99
#